data_AF-A0A944VB95-F1
#
_entry.id   AF-A0A944VB95-F1
#
_cell.length_a   1.000
_cell.length_b   1.000
_cell.length_c   1.000
_cell.angle_alpha   90.00
_cell.angle_beta   90.00
_cell.angle_gamma   90.00
#
_symmetry.space_group_name_H-M   'P 1'
#
loop_
_entity.id
_entity.type
_entity.pdbx_description
1 polymer ?
#
loop_
_entity_poly.entity_id
_entity_poly.type
_entity_poly.pdbx_seq_one_letter_code
_entity_poly.pdbx_strand_id
1 'polypeptide(L)'
;MPYKLTLTFCAAVLTLISLRMHIDPAGITASEFPYAEGDAFDVAVTIRRLIASLLFVIASITFFARGIESAKSQQSLLNGCILGFAVMCITVGIMTATQIANLAIAAVVFAVLTAICLFSRIKINLNE
;
A
#
# COMPACT_ATOMS: atom_id res chain seq x y z
N MET A 1 -12.13 -10.80 -9.18
CA MET A 1 -11.24 -10.46 -10.31
C MET A 1 -10.32 -11.63 -10.59
N PRO A 2 -9.77 -11.80 -11.81
CA PRO A 2 -8.69 -12.76 -12.05
C PRO A 2 -7.42 -12.32 -11.29
N TYR A 3 -6.68 -13.27 -10.71
CA TYR A 3 -5.46 -13.04 -9.91
C TYR A 3 -4.50 -12.03 -10.55
N LYS A 4 -4.25 -12.20 -11.85
CA LYS A 4 -3.36 -11.35 -12.62
C LYS A 4 -3.80 -9.88 -12.64
N LEU A 5 -5.12 -9.63 -12.67
CA LEU A 5 -5.68 -8.28 -12.66
C LEU A 5 -5.63 -7.68 -11.26
N THR A 6 -5.89 -8.47 -10.22
CA THR A 6 -5.76 -8.03 -8.82
C THR A 6 -4.36 -7.56 -8.50
N LEU A 7 -3.33 -8.34 -8.85
CA LEU A 7 -1.94 -7.94 -8.63
C LEU A 7 -1.54 -6.73 -9.47
N THR A 8 -2.00 -6.65 -10.72
CA THR A 8 -1.73 -5.49 -11.57
C THR A 8 -2.34 -4.22 -10.98
N PHE A 9 -3.56 -4.32 -10.46
CA PHE A 9 -4.24 -3.21 -9.80
C PHE A 9 -3.50 -2.79 -8.53
N CYS A 10 -3.12 -3.75 -7.67
CA CYS A 10 -2.35 -3.46 -6.47
C CYS A 10 -1.02 -2.80 -6.79
N ALA A 11 -0.27 -3.35 -7.76
CA ALA A 11 0.98 -2.78 -8.22
C ALA A 11 0.80 -1.36 -8.78
N ALA A 12 -0.22 -1.13 -9.61
CA ALA A 12 -0.51 0.19 -10.16
C ALA A 12 -0.83 1.21 -9.05
N VAL A 13 -1.65 0.84 -8.06
CA VAL A 13 -1.97 1.71 -6.93
C VAL A 13 -0.72 2.03 -6.10
N LEU A 14 0.10 1.02 -5.76
CA LEU A 14 1.34 1.26 -5.01
C LEU A 14 2.32 2.15 -5.79
N THR A 15 2.46 1.93 -7.10
CA THR A 15 3.31 2.77 -7.96
C THR A 15 2.81 4.21 -8.01
N LEU A 16 1.49 4.43 -8.11
CA LEU A 16 0.91 5.77 -8.09
C LEU A 16 1.17 6.48 -6.75
N ILE A 17 0.99 5.79 -5.63
CA ILE A 17 1.28 6.33 -4.29
C ILE A 17 2.76 6.69 -4.16
N SER A 18 3.64 5.76 -4.55
CA SER A 18 5.10 5.96 -4.56
C SER A 18 5.49 7.18 -5.42
N LEU A 19 4.93 7.30 -6.62
CA LEU A 19 5.22 8.41 -7.53
C LEU A 19 4.78 9.75 -6.94
N ARG A 20 3.58 9.82 -6.33
CA ARG A 20 3.11 11.05 -5.67
C ARG A 20 4.01 11.45 -4.50
N MET A 21 4.44 10.49 -3.70
CA MET A 21 5.39 10.74 -2.61
C MET A 21 6.78 11.14 -3.11
N HIS A 22 7.18 10.77 -4.33
CA HIS A 22 8.46 11.18 -4.91
C HIS A 22 8.42 12.59 -5.51
N ILE A 23 7.31 12.94 -6.18
CA ILE A 23 7.12 14.25 -6.83
C ILE A 23 6.88 15.34 -5.80
N ASP A 24 5.98 15.10 -4.84
CA ASP A 24 5.57 16.12 -3.87
C ASP A 24 5.53 15.55 -2.43
N PRO A 25 6.70 15.17 -1.86
CA PRO A 25 6.75 14.68 -0.48
C PRO A 25 6.38 15.78 0.52
N ALA A 26 6.65 17.05 0.20
CA ALA A 26 6.36 18.19 1.07
C ALA A 26 4.86 18.45 1.19
N GLY A 27 4.11 18.49 0.08
CA GLY A 27 2.66 18.67 0.14
C GLY A 27 1.95 17.52 0.85
N ILE A 28 2.38 16.27 0.63
CA ILE A 28 1.87 15.11 1.39
C ILE A 28 2.24 15.21 2.88
N THR A 29 3.41 15.74 3.22
CA THR A 29 3.80 15.94 4.63
C THR A 29 2.92 16.98 5.30
N ALA A 30 2.69 18.11 4.63
CA ALA A 30 1.88 19.20 5.14
C ALA A 30 0.40 18.81 5.28
N SER A 31 -0.15 18.01 4.36
CA SER A 31 -1.54 17.55 4.44
C SER A 31 -1.77 16.55 5.58
N GLU A 32 -0.78 15.69 5.82
CA GLU A 32 -0.87 14.62 6.82
C GLU A 32 -0.52 15.12 8.23
N PHE A 33 0.45 16.03 8.35
CA PHE A 33 0.93 16.59 9.60
C PHE A 33 0.95 18.12 9.52
N PRO A 34 -0.21 18.79 9.59
CA PRO A 34 -0.30 20.24 9.41
C PRO A 34 0.41 21.04 10.52
N TYR A 35 0.74 20.40 11.65
CA TYR A 35 1.44 21.02 12.78
C TYR A 35 2.95 20.72 12.81
N ALA A 36 3.49 20.00 11.82
CA ALA A 36 4.93 19.70 11.76
C ALA A 36 5.69 20.87 11.12
N GLU A 37 6.64 21.45 11.85
CA GLU A 37 7.44 22.59 11.39
C GLU A 37 8.94 22.38 11.68
N GLY A 38 9.80 23.12 10.97
CA GLY A 38 11.25 23.11 11.17
C GLY A 38 11.93 21.81 10.76
N ASP A 39 12.96 21.40 11.51
CA ASP A 39 13.80 20.22 11.22
C ASP A 39 13.00 18.91 11.16
N ALA A 40 11.98 18.77 12.02
CA ALA A 40 11.10 17.60 12.03
C ALA A 40 10.31 17.43 10.71
N PHE A 41 9.95 18.53 10.06
CA PHE A 41 9.27 18.51 8.77
C PHE A 41 10.22 18.04 7.65
N ASP A 42 11.45 18.55 7.62
CA ASP A 42 12.45 18.18 6.61
C ASP A 42 12.86 16.70 6.72
N VAL A 43 13.02 16.21 7.95
CA VAL A 43 13.24 14.78 8.24
C VAL A 43 12.04 13.95 7.77
N ALA A 44 10.81 14.36 8.03
CA ALA A 44 9.61 13.65 7.58
C ALA A 44 9.50 13.60 6.05
N VAL A 45 9.86 14.68 5.36
CA VAL A 45 9.94 14.74 3.88
C VAL A 45 10.98 13.76 3.35
N THR A 46 12.17 13.71 3.97
CA THR A 46 13.24 12.78 3.59
C THR A 46 12.83 11.33 3.80
N ILE A 47 12.23 11.00 4.96
CA ILE A 47 11.71 9.66 5.25
C ILE A 47 10.63 9.27 4.24
N ARG A 48 9.73 10.19 3.84
CA ARG A 48 8.72 9.91 2.81
C ARG A 48 9.34 9.51 1.47
N ARG A 49 10.47 10.11 1.06
CA ARG A 49 11.17 9.68 -0.16
C ARG A 49 11.74 8.26 -0.04
N LEU A 50 12.22 7.88 1.14
CA LEU A 50 12.68 6.50 1.41
C LEU A 50 11.51 5.50 1.41
N ILE A 51 10.37 5.87 2.00
CA ILE A 51 9.17 5.03 1.96
C ILE A 51 8.68 4.90 0.52
N ALA A 52 8.73 5.97 -0.27
CA ALA A 52 8.35 5.95 -1.68
C ALA A 52 9.19 4.95 -2.49
N SER A 53 10.51 4.93 -2.30
CA SER A 53 11.37 3.97 -2.99
C SER A 53 11.10 2.53 -2.57
N LEU A 54 10.85 2.28 -1.28
CA LEU A 54 10.47 0.96 -0.79
C LEU A 54 9.14 0.47 -1.39
N LEU A 55 8.13 1.34 -1.45
CA LEU A 55 6.84 1.05 -2.09
C LEU A 55 7.00 0.75 -3.58
N PHE A 56 7.91 1.43 -4.26
CA PHE A 56 8.21 1.18 -5.67
C PHE A 56 8.82 -0.22 -5.89
N VAL A 57 9.73 -0.63 -5.01
CA VAL A 57 10.31 -1.99 -5.05
C VAL A 57 9.22 -3.04 -4.84
N ILE A 58 8.35 -2.85 -3.84
CA ILE A 58 7.24 -3.76 -3.58
C ILE A 58 6.31 -3.83 -4.80
N ALA A 59 5.92 -2.69 -5.36
CA ALA A 59 5.08 -2.63 -6.56
C ALA A 59 5.69 -3.39 -7.75
N SER A 60 7.01 -3.26 -7.95
CA SER A 60 7.74 -3.96 -8.99
C SER A 60 7.71 -5.48 -8.77
N ILE A 61 7.99 -5.94 -7.54
CA ILE A 61 7.93 -7.37 -7.19
C ILE A 61 6.50 -7.90 -7.41
N THR A 62 5.48 -7.18 -6.95
CA THR A 62 4.07 -7.54 -7.14
C THR A 62 3.69 -7.62 -8.62
N PHE A 63 4.22 -6.73 -9.46
CA PHE A 63 4.00 -6.74 -10.91
C PHE A 63 4.64 -7.96 -11.57
N PHE A 64 5.90 -8.29 -11.24
CA PHE A 64 6.58 -9.49 -11.75
C PHE A 64 5.93 -10.79 -11.26
N ALA A 65 5.42 -10.81 -10.02
CA ALA A 65 4.72 -11.95 -9.43
C ALA A 65 3.40 -12.33 -10.14
N ARG A 66 2.92 -11.49 -11.07
CA ARG A 66 1.79 -11.79 -11.97
C ARG A 66 2.05 -12.99 -12.87
N GLY A 67 3.31 -13.30 -13.18
CA GLY A 67 3.70 -14.40 -14.06
C GLY A 67 3.52 -15.80 -13.48
N ILE A 68 3.18 -15.93 -12.20
CA ILE A 68 3.07 -17.23 -11.52
C ILE A 68 1.78 -17.93 -11.91
N GLU A 69 1.90 -19.18 -12.38
CA GLU A 69 0.77 -20.01 -12.84
C GLU A 69 0.25 -20.97 -11.75
N SER A 70 1.06 -21.33 -10.76
CA SER A 70 0.66 -22.26 -9.69
C SER A 70 -0.31 -21.61 -8.69
N ALA A 71 -1.51 -22.19 -8.53
CA ALA A 71 -2.54 -21.69 -7.61
C ALA A 71 -2.05 -21.57 -6.15
N LYS A 72 -1.28 -22.52 -5.64
CA LYS A 72 -0.67 -22.45 -4.30
C LYS A 72 0.28 -21.26 -4.13
N SER A 73 1.12 -21.01 -5.12
CA SER A 73 2.04 -19.87 -5.09
C SER A 73 1.29 -18.54 -5.21
N GLN A 74 0.24 -18.49 -6.03
CA GLN A 74 -0.65 -17.33 -6.12
C GLN A 74 -1.35 -17.03 -4.78
N GLN A 75 -1.86 -18.05 -4.09
CA GLN A 75 -2.47 -17.92 -2.77
C GLN A 75 -1.48 -17.44 -1.71
N SER A 76 -0.25 -17.97 -1.70
CA SER A 76 0.79 -17.55 -0.76
C SER A 76 1.14 -16.06 -0.92
N LEU A 77 1.31 -15.61 -2.16
CA LEU A 77 1.55 -14.20 -2.47
C LEU A 77 0.38 -13.29 -2.08
N LEU A 78 -0.86 -13.72 -2.34
CA LEU A 78 -2.04 -12.98 -1.90
C LEU A 78 -2.11 -12.89 -0.38
N ASN A 79 -1.81 -13.97 0.35
CA ASN A 79 -1.74 -13.94 1.81
C ASN A 79 -0.68 -12.95 2.31
N GLY A 80 0.49 -12.90 1.67
CA GLY A 80 1.52 -11.91 1.96
C GLY A 80 1.02 -10.47 1.73
N CYS A 81 0.33 -10.22 0.61
CA CYS A 81 -0.26 -8.92 0.31
C CYS A 81 -1.36 -8.53 1.32
N ILE A 82 -2.26 -9.46 1.66
CA ILE A 82 -3.32 -9.24 2.65
C ILE A 82 -2.71 -8.88 4.00
N LEU A 83 -1.71 -9.64 4.46
CA LEU A 83 -1.05 -9.38 5.73
C LEU A 83 -0.36 -8.00 5.72
N GLY A 84 0.38 -7.68 4.66
CA GLY A 84 1.06 -6.39 4.51
C GLY A 84 0.09 -5.21 4.49
N PHE A 85 -0.98 -5.29 3.69
CA PHE A 85 -1.99 -4.24 3.60
C PHE A 85 -2.84 -4.12 4.87
N ALA A 86 -3.13 -5.24 5.55
CA ALA A 86 -3.86 -5.22 6.82
C ALA A 86 -3.05 -4.53 7.92
N VAL A 87 -1.76 -4.86 8.06
CA VAL A 87 -0.87 -4.20 9.03
C VAL A 87 -0.78 -2.70 8.73
N MET A 88 -0.56 -2.32 7.46
CA MET A 88 -0.55 -0.91 7.07
C MET A 88 -1.88 -0.20 7.40
N CYS A 89 -3.01 -0.83 7.09
CA CYS A 89 -4.34 -0.28 7.39
C CYS A 89 -4.54 -0.06 8.90
N ILE A 90 -4.11 -1.00 9.74
CA ILE A 90 -4.23 -0.88 11.19
C ILE A 90 -3.32 0.24 11.70
N THR A 91 -2.05 0.27 11.30
CA THR A 91 -1.10 1.32 11.72
C THR A 91 -1.60 2.71 11.34
N VAL A 92 -2.01 2.89 10.09
CA VAL A 92 -2.52 4.16 9.58
C VAL A 92 -3.85 4.53 10.24
N GLY A 93 -4.73 3.55 10.44
CA GLY A 93 -6.02 3.73 11.12
C GLY A 93 -5.85 4.18 12.57
N ILE A 94 -4.91 3.59 13.31
CA ILE A 94 -4.60 4.00 14.68
C ILE A 94 -4.07 5.44 14.71
N MET A 95 -3.12 5.79 13.83
CA MET A 95 -2.57 7.15 13.75
C MET A 95 -3.65 8.21 13.42
N THR A 96 -4.63 7.85 12.60
CA THR A 96 -5.76 8.72 12.27
C THR A 96 -6.73 8.84 13.45
N ALA A 97 -7.02 7.74 14.14
CA ALA A 97 -7.91 7.71 15.30
C ALA A 97 -7.36 8.49 16.50
N THR A 98 -6.04 8.49 16.69
CA THR A 98 -5.36 9.27 17.73
C THR A 98 -5.16 10.74 17.33
N GLN A 99 -5.63 11.17 16.15
CA GLN A 99 -5.52 12.54 15.61
C GLN A 99 -4.07 13.04 15.53
N ILE A 100 -3.10 12.12 15.48
CA ILE A 100 -1.68 12.46 15.32
C ILE A 100 -1.43 12.95 13.89
N ALA A 101 -2.21 12.46 12.93
CA ALA A 101 -2.09 12.80 11.52
C ALA A 101 -3.36 12.48 10.73
N ASN A 102 -3.57 13.15 9.59
CA ASN A 102 -4.79 13.07 8.79
C ASN A 102 -4.74 12.01 7.67
N LEU A 103 -4.43 10.75 8.02
CA LEU A 103 -4.19 9.67 7.03
C LEU A 103 -5.47 8.91 6.64
N ALA A 104 -6.65 9.51 6.78
CA ALA A 104 -7.92 8.82 6.52
C ALA A 104 -7.99 8.24 5.10
N ILE A 105 -7.47 8.97 4.11
CA ILE A 105 -7.43 8.53 2.71
C ILE A 105 -6.53 7.29 2.56
N ALA A 106 -5.34 7.31 3.17
CA ALA A 106 -4.42 6.18 3.12
C ALA A 106 -5.02 4.94 3.81
N ALA A 107 -5.68 5.10 4.96
CA ALA A 107 -6.36 4.00 5.65
C ALA A 107 -7.40 3.32 4.75
N VAL A 108 -8.24 4.11 4.07
CA VAL A 108 -9.26 3.58 3.15
C VAL A 108 -8.62 2.84 1.98
N VAL A 109 -7.55 3.39 1.39
CA VAL A 109 -6.86 2.74 0.28
C VAL A 109 -6.30 1.37 0.69
N PHE A 110 -5.61 1.27 1.83
CA PHE A 110 -5.09 -0.02 2.31
C PHE A 110 -6.19 -1.01 2.70
N ALA A 111 -7.30 -0.53 3.28
CA ALA A 111 -8.47 -1.37 3.57
C ALA A 111 -9.06 -1.98 2.28
N VAL A 112 -9.25 -1.15 1.24
CA VAL A 112 -9.79 -1.59 -0.05
C VAL A 112 -8.84 -2.57 -0.74
N LEU A 113 -7.53 -2.30 -0.74
CA LEU A 113 -6.53 -3.22 -1.29
C LEU A 113 -6.57 -4.58 -0.57
N THR A 114 -6.65 -4.57 0.77
CA THR A 114 -6.79 -5.79 1.59
C THR A 114 -8.05 -6.57 1.19
N ALA A 115 -9.19 -5.89 1.08
CA ALA A 115 -10.46 -6.52 0.71
C ALA A 115 -10.42 -7.14 -0.70
N ILE A 116 -9.83 -6.44 -1.68
CA ILE A 116 -9.69 -6.95 -3.05
C ILE A 116 -8.77 -8.17 -3.11
N CYS A 117 -7.65 -8.15 -2.37
CA CYS A 117 -6.76 -9.31 -2.26
C CYS A 117 -7.48 -10.50 -1.59
N LEU A 118 -8.24 -10.26 -0.53
CA LEU A 118 -9.00 -11.29 0.19
C LEU A 118 -10.11 -11.91 -0.69
N PHE A 119 -10.86 -11.08 -1.41
CA PHE A 119 -11.88 -11.55 -2.35
C PHE A 119 -11.26 -12.39 -3.48
N SER A 120 -10.10 -11.97 -3.98
CA SER A 120 -9.39 -12.70 -5.02
C SER A 120 -8.86 -14.04 -4.51
N ARG A 121 -8.44 -14.13 -3.24
CA ARG A 121 -8.02 -15.39 -2.59
C ARG A 121 -9.19 -16.37 -2.49
N ILE A 122 -10.34 -15.91 -1.98
CA ILE A 122 -11.55 -16.73 -1.83
C ILE A 122 -11.97 -17.30 -3.18
N LYS A 123 -11.88 -16.50 -4.25
CA LYS A 123 -12.23 -16.93 -5.61
C LYS A 123 -11.28 -18.01 -6.16
N ILE A 124 -10.00 -17.99 -5.82
CA ILE A 124 -9.05 -19.05 -6.24
C ILE A 124 -9.42 -20.37 -5.55
N ASN A 125 -9.70 -20.36 -4.24
CA ASN A 125 -10.12 -21.56 -3.50
C ASN A 125 -11.44 -22.18 -3.99
N LEU A 126 -12.33 -21.37 -4.58
CA LEU A 126 -13.62 -21.81 -5.10
C LEU A 126 -13.53 -22.50 -6.47
N ASN A 127 -12.39 -22.36 -7.14
CA ASN A 127 -12.12 -22.89 -8.48
C ASN A 127 -11.14 -24.08 -8.46
N GLU A 128 -10.62 -24.45 -7.27
CA GLU A 128 -9.92 -25.71 -6.99
C GLU A 128 -10.93 -26.79 -6.56
#